data_AF-A0A182K7I8-F1
#
_entry.id   AF-A0A182K7I8-F1
#
_cell.length_a   1.000
_cell.length_b   1.000
_cell.length_c   1.000
_cell.angle_alpha   90.00
_cell.angle_beta   90.00
_cell.angle_gamma   90.00
#
_symmetry.space_group_name_H-M   'P 1'
#
loop_
_entity.id
_entity.type
_entity.pdbx_description
1 polymer ?
#
loop_
_entity_poly.entity_id
_entity_poly.type
_entity_poly.pdbx_seq_one_letter_code
_entity_poly.pdbx_strand_id
1 'polypeptide(L)'
;MMDLQFKYACSCTNPHKIQVNDIHNTDYQQRIKERMHEIVDRSWDETDPSIISQLTIFSYCNTHTDNINESILDFAIPDRERSLAIMKSMINRLPSSGSTCACEAIVNALSAVLDAGLAEVNIEPIQEQSMLEKVQLLEPFVSAFRDDVSLCNFFIRAWKQAVRFYCPKLVGELARLYPQFLEPLIEVLMKVEDSHYETLRLLKEFQFLSRCLTIGESFYAIISYLANQNRVRAQPLISACIRSAKDQLSSKEYYALFPMRIRPFAIIMNEIINPIDADVDMLIEQVKKEHPNDYKILMTISPVFCCREEALPEEDTGM
;
A
#
# COMPACT_ATOMS: atom_id res chain seq x y z
N MET A 1 -25.73 0.26 0.93
CA MET A 1 -24.96 1.36 1.51
C MET A 1 -24.23 0.75 2.70
N MET A 2 -22.90 0.63 2.63
CA MET A 2 -22.09 0.22 3.78
C MET A 2 -21.84 1.42 4.70
N ASP A 3 -22.15 1.22 5.98
CA ASP A 3 -22.06 2.24 7.03
C ASP A 3 -20.73 2.08 7.81
N LEU A 4 -19.76 2.97 7.59
CA LEU A 4 -18.41 2.88 8.21
C LEU A 4 -18.32 3.77 9.47
N GLN A 5 -17.99 3.22 10.64
CA GLN A 5 -17.84 4.01 11.87
C GLN A 5 -16.43 4.60 12.01
N PHE A 6 -16.29 5.89 11.71
CA PHE A 6 -15.04 6.63 11.87
C PHE A 6 -14.96 7.26 13.27
N LYS A 7 -14.03 6.82 14.12
CA LYS A 7 -13.87 7.35 15.49
C LYS A 7 -12.85 8.48 15.52
N TYR A 8 -13.30 9.71 15.29
CA TYR A 8 -12.58 10.92 15.68
C TYR A 8 -13.21 11.48 16.97
N ALA A 9 -12.40 11.98 17.90
CA ALA A 9 -12.90 12.66 19.11
C ALA A 9 -13.48 14.03 18.72
N CYS A 10 -14.71 14.01 18.20
CA CYS A 10 -15.48 15.20 17.90
C CYS A 10 -16.34 15.58 19.10
N SER A 11 -16.49 16.88 19.35
CA SER A 11 -17.50 17.46 20.24
C SER A 11 -18.91 17.50 19.63
N CYS A 12 -19.11 16.86 18.48
CA CYS A 12 -20.42 16.77 17.83
C CYS A 12 -21.26 15.64 18.43
N THR A 13 -22.53 15.94 18.64
CA THR A 13 -23.48 15.14 19.42
C THR A 13 -23.86 13.81 18.76
N ASN A 14 -23.55 13.62 17.48
CA ASN A 14 -23.90 12.41 16.72
C ASN A 14 -22.64 11.73 16.14
N PRO A 15 -22.55 10.40 16.22
CA PRO A 15 -21.51 9.65 15.52
C PRO A 15 -21.70 9.79 14.00
N HIS A 16 -20.68 10.27 13.31
CA HIS A 16 -20.69 10.42 11.84
C HIS A 16 -19.94 9.26 11.18
N LYS A 17 -20.46 8.81 10.04
CA LYS A 17 -19.98 7.63 9.32
C LYS A 17 -19.49 7.99 7.93
N ILE A 18 -18.35 7.43 7.53
CA ILE A 18 -17.89 7.53 6.13
C ILE A 18 -18.84 6.70 5.28
N GLN A 19 -19.33 7.30 4.19
CA GLN A 19 -20.19 6.64 3.23
C GLN A 19 -19.36 6.38 1.97
N VAL A 20 -19.43 5.15 1.47
CA VAL A 20 -18.80 4.75 0.20
C VAL A 20 -19.88 4.10 -0.65
N ASN A 21 -19.94 4.46 -1.92
CA ASN A 21 -20.92 3.93 -2.85
C ASN A 21 -20.71 2.42 -3.05
N ASP A 22 -21.76 1.65 -2.75
CA ASP A 22 -21.78 0.19 -2.89
C ASP A 22 -21.43 -0.29 -4.30
N ILE A 23 -21.63 0.55 -5.33
CA ILE A 23 -21.24 0.23 -6.71
C ILE A 23 -19.75 -0.10 -6.83
N HIS A 24 -18.92 0.33 -5.88
CA HIS A 24 -17.50 0.05 -5.82
C HIS A 24 -17.15 -1.19 -4.96
N ASN A 25 -18.11 -1.76 -4.23
CA ASN A 25 -17.91 -2.98 -3.46
C ASN A 25 -17.80 -4.19 -4.40
N THR A 26 -16.73 -4.99 -4.29
CA THR A 26 -16.48 -6.13 -5.18
C THR A 26 -17.53 -7.21 -5.03
N ASP A 27 -18.01 -7.46 -3.82
CA ASP A 27 -19.05 -8.46 -3.58
C ASP A 27 -20.39 -7.98 -4.12
N TYR A 28 -20.63 -6.66 -4.11
CA TYR A 28 -21.82 -6.09 -4.75
C TYR A 28 -21.72 -6.13 -6.28
N GLN A 29 -20.58 -5.74 -6.86
CA GLN A 29 -20.31 -5.85 -8.30
C GLN A 29 -20.40 -7.30 -8.78
N GLN A 30 -19.84 -8.24 -8.03
CA GLN A 30 -19.89 -9.68 -8.32
C GLN A 30 -21.33 -10.18 -8.28
N ARG A 31 -22.11 -9.83 -7.24
CA ARG A 31 -23.54 -10.19 -7.15
C ARG A 31 -24.37 -9.57 -8.25
N ILE A 32 -24.11 -8.32 -8.65
CA ILE A 32 -24.75 -7.69 -9.81
C ILE A 32 -24.38 -8.44 -11.08
N LYS A 33 -23.10 -8.79 -11.26
CA LYS A 33 -22.62 -9.50 -12.45
C LYS A 33 -23.25 -10.89 -12.55
N GLU A 34 -23.29 -11.65 -11.45
CA GLU A 34 -23.95 -12.95 -11.38
C GLU A 34 -25.45 -12.81 -11.67
N ARG A 35 -26.12 -11.82 -11.07
CA ARG A 35 -27.52 -11.54 -11.34
C ARG A 35 -27.78 -11.07 -12.77
N MET A 36 -26.87 -10.31 -13.38
CA MET A 36 -26.94 -9.93 -14.79
C MET A 36 -26.74 -11.14 -15.70
N HIS A 37 -25.82 -12.04 -15.38
CA HIS A 37 -25.67 -13.31 -16.10
C HIS A 37 -26.95 -14.14 -16.00
N GLU A 38 -27.53 -14.29 -14.81
CA GLU A 38 -28.82 -14.97 -14.64
C GLU A 38 -29.96 -14.31 -15.44
N ILE A 39 -30.03 -12.98 -15.47
CA ILE A 39 -31.03 -12.25 -16.26
C ILE A 39 -30.80 -12.45 -17.76
N VAL A 40 -29.55 -12.40 -18.23
CA VAL A 40 -29.19 -12.62 -19.64
C VAL A 40 -29.53 -14.05 -20.06
N ASP A 41 -29.11 -15.05 -19.27
CA ASP A 41 -29.38 -16.46 -19.52
C ASP A 41 -30.89 -16.73 -19.58
N ARG A 42 -31.65 -16.19 -18.61
CA ARG A 42 -33.11 -16.32 -18.61
C ARG A 42 -33.79 -15.54 -19.74
N SER A 43 -33.29 -14.37 -20.12
CA SER A 43 -33.85 -13.59 -21.23
C SER A 43 -33.58 -14.20 -22.61
N TRP A 44 -32.56 -15.06 -22.71
CA TRP A 44 -32.26 -15.82 -23.92
C TRP A 44 -33.16 -17.05 -24.07
N ASP A 45 -33.55 -17.67 -22.94
CA ASP A 45 -34.40 -18.86 -22.90
C ASP A 45 -35.90 -18.54 -22.79
N GLU A 46 -36.27 -17.42 -22.16
CA GLU A 46 -37.65 -16.98 -21.93
C GLU A 46 -37.86 -15.58 -22.49
N THR A 47 -38.75 -15.45 -23.48
CA THR A 47 -39.24 -14.15 -23.99
C THR A 47 -40.27 -13.57 -23.00
N ASP A 48 -39.88 -13.40 -21.74
CA ASP A 48 -40.70 -12.77 -20.70
C ASP A 48 -40.46 -11.24 -20.67
N PRO A 49 -41.48 -10.41 -20.98
CA PRO A 49 -41.42 -8.95 -20.88
C PRO A 49 -41.01 -8.44 -19.48
N SER A 50 -41.24 -9.21 -18.42
CA SER A 50 -40.88 -8.82 -17.05
C SER A 50 -39.36 -8.81 -16.84
N ILE A 51 -38.63 -9.76 -17.46
CA ILE A 51 -37.17 -9.88 -17.42
C ILE A 51 -36.52 -8.78 -18.26
N ILE A 52 -37.12 -8.45 -19.41
CA ILE A 52 -36.68 -7.33 -20.26
C ILE A 52 -36.82 -5.98 -19.52
N SER A 53 -37.84 -5.82 -18.67
CA SER A 53 -38.01 -4.61 -17.84
C SER A 53 -36.94 -4.46 -16.73
N GLN A 54 -36.33 -5.55 -16.28
CA GLN A 54 -35.25 -5.50 -15.27
C GLN A 54 -33.92 -5.03 -15.88
N LEU A 55 -33.71 -5.22 -17.19
CA LEU A 55 -32.54 -4.71 -17.92
C LEU A 55 -32.56 -3.18 -18.08
N THR A 56 -33.74 -2.55 -18.11
CA THR A 56 -33.88 -1.09 -18.31
C THR A 56 -33.72 -0.26 -17.04
N ILE A 57 -33.88 -0.85 -15.84
CA ILE A 57 -33.76 -0.15 -14.55
C ILE A 57 -32.32 0.32 -14.27
N PHE A 58 -31.31 -0.37 -14.81
CA PHE A 58 -29.90 -0.01 -14.62
C PHE A 58 -29.48 1.32 -15.26
N SER A 59 -30.27 1.88 -16.18
CA SER A 59 -29.97 3.18 -16.81
C SER A 59 -30.18 4.38 -15.86
N TYR A 60 -30.98 4.20 -14.80
CA TYR A 60 -31.27 5.27 -13.83
C TYR A 60 -30.16 5.49 -12.76
N CYS A 61 -29.12 4.65 -12.73
CA CYS A 61 -27.97 4.86 -11.85
C CYS A 61 -26.96 5.87 -12.39
N ASN A 62 -27.13 6.36 -13.63
CA ASN A 62 -26.18 7.28 -14.30
C ASN A 62 -26.52 8.77 -14.14
N THR A 63 -27.61 9.15 -13.47
CA THR A 63 -28.06 10.56 -13.42
C THR A 63 -27.60 11.35 -12.18
N HIS A 64 -26.76 10.76 -11.31
CA HIS A 64 -26.17 11.48 -10.17
C HIS A 64 -24.70 11.87 -10.33
N THR A 65 -24.12 11.72 -11.53
CA THR A 65 -22.79 12.26 -11.84
C THR A 65 -22.79 13.72 -12.32
N ASP A 66 -23.96 14.31 -12.55
CA ASP A 66 -24.09 15.71 -12.99
C ASP A 66 -23.98 16.68 -11.80
N ASN A 67 -22.76 16.81 -11.24
CA ASN A 67 -22.19 18.05 -10.68
C ASN A 67 -20.82 17.85 -10.00
N ILE A 68 -19.99 16.90 -10.42
CA ILE A 68 -18.59 16.79 -9.95
C ILE A 68 -17.68 17.79 -10.70
N ASN A 69 -18.21 18.99 -10.99
CA ASN A 69 -17.45 20.12 -11.56
C ASN A 69 -17.29 21.29 -10.58
N GLU A 70 -17.75 21.16 -9.34
CA GLU A 70 -17.47 22.16 -8.30
C GLU A 70 -16.23 21.78 -7.47
N SER A 71 -15.09 22.30 -7.92
CA SER A 71 -13.90 22.62 -7.11
C SER A 71 -12.89 21.51 -6.77
N ILE A 72 -12.48 20.70 -7.74
CA ILE A 72 -11.11 20.14 -7.67
C ILE A 72 -10.15 21.32 -7.91
N LEU A 73 -9.73 21.96 -6.81
CA LEU A 73 -8.81 23.08 -6.86
C LEU A 73 -7.43 22.61 -7.29
N ASP A 74 -6.99 23.17 -8.42
CA ASP A 74 -5.61 23.18 -8.87
C ASP A 74 -4.68 23.68 -7.76
N PHE A 75 -3.89 22.78 -7.20
CA PHE A 75 -2.85 23.16 -6.26
C PHE A 75 -1.63 22.24 -6.42
N ALA A 76 -0.68 22.70 -7.24
CA ALA A 76 0.70 22.23 -7.24
C ALA A 76 1.28 22.17 -5.80
N ILE A 77 2.02 21.10 -5.50
CA ILE A 77 2.52 20.74 -4.15
C ILE A 77 3.99 21.17 -4.00
N PRO A 78 4.37 21.77 -2.85
CA PRO A 78 5.16 21.03 -1.85
C PRO A 78 4.74 21.24 -0.37
N ASP A 79 5.10 20.23 0.44
CA ASP A 79 5.43 20.19 1.88
C ASP A 79 4.36 19.92 2.98
N ARG A 80 4.83 19.21 4.04
CA ARG A 80 4.08 18.64 5.20
C ARG A 80 3.23 19.63 6.00
N GLU A 81 3.46 20.94 5.86
CA GLU A 81 2.60 21.98 6.45
C GLU A 81 1.19 21.98 5.83
N ARG A 82 1.00 21.32 4.68
CA ARG A 82 -0.25 21.30 3.94
C ARG A 82 -1.33 20.40 4.53
N SER A 83 -1.02 19.31 5.24
CA SER A 83 -2.04 18.54 5.97
C SER A 83 -2.69 19.40 7.07
N LEU A 84 -1.89 20.28 7.69
CA LEU A 84 -2.34 21.34 8.59
C LEU A 84 -3.05 22.48 7.84
N ALA A 85 -2.62 22.83 6.62
CA ALA A 85 -3.28 23.85 5.79
C ALA A 85 -4.63 23.39 5.21
N ILE A 86 -4.83 22.10 4.93
CA ILE A 86 -6.12 21.51 4.56
C ILE A 86 -7.07 21.56 5.75
N MET A 87 -6.60 21.20 6.96
CA MET A 87 -7.38 21.43 8.19
C MET A 87 -7.73 22.91 8.38
N LYS A 88 -6.75 23.83 8.21
CA LYS A 88 -6.98 25.28 8.35
C LYS A 88 -7.88 25.86 7.26
N SER A 89 -7.82 25.35 6.02
CA SER A 89 -8.66 25.81 4.92
C SER A 89 -10.09 25.30 5.05
N MET A 90 -10.29 24.09 5.61
CA MET A 90 -11.61 23.56 5.95
C MET A 90 -12.25 24.33 7.11
N ILE A 91 -11.47 24.75 8.12
CA ILE A 91 -11.94 25.65 9.18
C ILE A 91 -12.44 27.00 8.60
N ASN A 92 -11.78 27.51 7.55
CA ASN A 92 -12.14 28.76 6.90
C ASN A 92 -13.27 28.64 5.85
N ARG A 93 -13.72 27.43 5.51
CA ARG A 93 -14.82 27.16 4.58
C ARG A 93 -16.14 26.79 5.27
N LEU A 94 -16.17 26.79 6.60
CA LEU A 94 -17.40 26.67 7.35
C LEU A 94 -18.30 27.87 7.03
N PRO A 95 -19.52 27.68 6.51
CA PRO A 95 -20.44 28.78 6.31
C PRO A 95 -20.71 29.45 7.66
N SER A 96 -20.63 30.78 7.70
CA SER A 96 -20.80 31.61 8.90
C SER A 96 -22.21 31.54 9.52
N SER A 97 -23.11 30.76 8.94
CA SER A 97 -24.46 30.51 9.44
C SER A 97 -24.94 29.12 9.03
N GLY A 98 -24.91 28.16 9.95
CA GLY A 98 -25.36 26.78 9.75
C GLY A 98 -24.35 25.83 10.37
N SER A 99 -24.66 25.27 11.54
CA SER A 99 -23.77 24.48 12.38
C SER A 99 -23.40 23.11 11.75
N THR A 100 -22.58 23.08 10.70
CA THR A 100 -21.94 21.85 10.21
C THR A 100 -20.65 21.62 10.98
N CYS A 101 -20.50 20.43 11.55
CA CYS A 101 -19.68 20.28 12.74
C CYS A 101 -18.18 20.00 12.52
N ALA A 102 -17.47 20.49 11.52
CA ALA A 102 -16.07 20.12 11.21
C ALA A 102 -15.80 18.61 10.98
N CYS A 103 -16.16 17.70 11.88
CA CYS A 103 -16.09 16.25 11.65
C CYS A 103 -17.08 15.79 10.58
N GLU A 104 -18.25 16.43 10.47
CA GLU A 104 -19.15 16.22 9.33
C GLU A 104 -18.48 16.61 8.01
N ALA A 105 -17.78 17.75 7.97
CA ALA A 105 -17.05 18.19 6.78
C ALA A 105 -15.90 17.24 6.43
N ILE A 106 -15.15 16.76 7.43
CA ILE A 106 -14.08 15.77 7.25
C ILE A 106 -14.65 14.44 6.73
N VAL A 107 -15.74 13.94 7.32
CA VAL A 107 -16.38 12.69 6.92
C VAL A 107 -16.91 12.77 5.48
N ASN A 108 -17.54 13.87 5.10
CA ASN A 108 -18.03 14.07 3.74
C ASN A 108 -16.87 14.14 2.73
N ALA A 109 -15.78 14.84 3.08
CA ALA A 109 -14.59 14.92 2.23
C ALA A 109 -13.92 13.55 2.06
N LEU A 110 -13.78 12.78 3.16
CA LEU A 110 -13.23 11.43 3.11
C LEU A 110 -14.07 10.52 2.22
N SER A 111 -15.40 10.55 2.39
CA SER A 111 -16.36 9.80 1.58
C SER A 111 -16.19 10.11 0.08
N ALA A 112 -16.15 11.39 -0.27
CA ALA A 112 -15.96 11.82 -1.66
C ALA A 112 -14.61 11.40 -2.26
N VAL A 113 -13.51 11.52 -1.49
CA VAL A 113 -12.17 11.10 -1.94
C VAL A 113 -12.11 9.58 -2.16
N LEU A 114 -12.74 8.81 -1.27
CA LEU A 114 -12.78 7.35 -1.36
C LEU A 114 -13.63 6.87 -2.52
N ASP A 115 -14.81 7.47 -2.74
CA ASP A 115 -15.66 7.16 -3.89
C ASP A 115 -14.96 7.47 -5.21
N ALA A 116 -14.37 8.67 -5.32
CA ALA A 116 -13.60 9.04 -6.50
C ALA A 116 -12.40 8.11 -6.72
N GLY A 117 -11.69 7.74 -5.65
CA GLY A 117 -10.57 6.82 -5.73
C GLY A 117 -10.98 5.41 -6.15
N LEU A 118 -12.05 4.88 -5.58
CA LEU A 118 -12.55 3.56 -5.94
C LEU A 118 -13.11 3.52 -7.37
N ALA A 119 -13.75 4.59 -7.84
CA ALA A 119 -14.15 4.73 -9.23
C ALA A 119 -12.93 4.65 -10.15
N GLU A 120 -11.88 5.40 -9.85
CA GLU A 120 -10.67 5.48 -10.67
C GLU A 120 -9.83 4.19 -10.66
N VAL A 121 -9.78 3.46 -9.54
CA VAL A 121 -9.10 2.16 -9.44
C VAL A 121 -9.72 1.11 -10.37
N ASN A 122 -10.98 1.30 -10.79
CA ASN A 122 -11.65 0.43 -11.75
C ASN A 122 -11.44 0.86 -13.22
N ILE A 123 -10.79 1.99 -13.48
CA ILE A 123 -10.50 2.49 -14.83
C ILE A 123 -9.05 2.09 -15.20
N GLU A 124 -8.91 1.31 -16.26
CA GLU A 124 -7.62 0.82 -16.76
C GLU A 124 -7.22 1.58 -18.04
N PRO A 125 -6.00 2.13 -18.15
CA PRO A 125 -4.93 2.18 -17.13
C PRO A 125 -5.19 3.23 -16.05
N ILE A 126 -4.68 2.97 -14.85
CA ILE A 126 -4.79 3.88 -13.71
C ILE A 126 -3.96 5.16 -13.94
N GLN A 127 -4.51 6.33 -13.61
CA GLN A 127 -3.77 7.59 -13.71
C GLN A 127 -2.95 7.81 -12.43
N GLU A 128 -1.64 7.57 -12.52
CA GLU A 128 -0.73 7.58 -11.36
C GLU A 128 -0.82 8.88 -10.52
N GLN A 129 -0.80 10.05 -11.17
CA GLN A 129 -0.80 11.33 -10.49
C GLN A 129 -2.11 11.61 -9.74
N SER A 130 -3.25 11.35 -10.39
CA SER A 130 -4.57 11.56 -9.81
C SER A 130 -4.83 10.62 -8.62
N MET A 131 -4.33 9.39 -8.68
CA MET A 131 -4.39 8.45 -7.56
C MET A 131 -3.45 8.80 -6.41
N LEU A 132 -2.25 9.29 -6.71
CA LEU A 132 -1.32 9.78 -5.68
C LEU A 132 -1.95 10.89 -4.84
N GLU A 133 -2.62 11.84 -5.48
CA GLU A 133 -3.30 12.94 -4.78
C GLU A 133 -4.35 12.42 -3.80
N LYS A 134 -5.15 11.43 -4.21
CA LYS A 134 -6.17 10.81 -3.33
C LYS A 134 -5.51 10.07 -2.16
N VAL A 135 -4.45 9.32 -2.43
CA VAL A 135 -3.69 8.60 -1.39
C VAL A 135 -3.10 9.59 -0.36
N GLN A 136 -2.53 10.71 -0.83
CA GLN A 136 -1.97 11.76 0.03
C GLN A 136 -3.04 12.49 0.86
N LEU A 137 -4.24 12.68 0.32
CA LEU A 137 -5.37 13.24 1.07
C LEU A 137 -5.84 12.29 2.19
N LEU A 138 -5.71 10.98 1.99
CA LEU A 138 -6.10 9.96 2.96
C LEU A 138 -5.00 9.63 3.97
N GLU A 139 -3.72 9.91 3.68
CA GLU A 139 -2.57 9.64 4.55
C GLU A 139 -2.79 9.98 6.03
N PRO A 140 -3.30 11.17 6.41
CA PRO A 140 -3.48 11.54 7.82
C PRO A 140 -4.44 10.65 8.60
N PHE A 141 -5.27 9.89 7.90
CA PHE A 141 -6.36 9.08 8.46
C PHE A 141 -6.11 7.58 8.37
N VAL A 142 -4.99 7.16 7.76
CA VAL A 142 -4.64 5.74 7.57
C VAL A 142 -4.65 4.94 8.87
N SER A 143 -4.21 5.54 9.98
CA SER A 143 -4.25 4.87 11.30
C SER A 143 -5.65 4.57 11.78
N ALA A 144 -6.63 5.44 11.48
CA ALA A 144 -8.04 5.24 11.80
C ALA A 144 -8.71 4.20 10.89
N PHE A 145 -8.05 3.79 9.81
CA PHE A 145 -8.56 2.83 8.84
C PHE A 145 -8.02 1.41 9.05
N ARG A 146 -7.03 1.20 9.93
CA ARG A 146 -6.41 -0.12 10.15
C ARG A 146 -7.40 -1.20 10.55
N ASP A 147 -8.43 -0.83 11.32
CA ASP A 147 -9.45 -1.77 11.80
C ASP A 147 -10.62 -1.93 10.81
N ASP A 148 -10.62 -1.18 9.70
CA ASP A 148 -11.72 -1.15 8.74
C ASP A 148 -11.32 -1.79 7.38
N VAL A 149 -11.83 -3.00 7.19
CA VAL A 149 -11.60 -3.84 6.01
C VAL A 149 -11.95 -3.11 4.69
N SER A 150 -12.94 -2.22 4.67
CA SER A 150 -13.41 -1.57 3.44
C SER A 150 -12.44 -0.50 2.94
N LEU A 151 -11.75 0.19 3.87
CA LEU A 151 -10.77 1.23 3.55
C LEU A 151 -9.41 0.60 3.26
N CYS A 152 -9.05 -0.46 3.98
CA CYS A 152 -7.96 -1.35 3.59
C CYS A 152 -8.17 -1.90 2.16
N ASN A 153 -9.40 -2.25 1.78
CA ASN A 153 -9.71 -2.71 0.43
C ASN A 153 -9.39 -1.67 -0.66
N PHE A 154 -9.64 -0.37 -0.43
CA PHE A 154 -9.23 0.67 -1.37
C PHE A 154 -7.72 0.66 -1.59
N PHE A 155 -6.92 0.74 -0.52
CA PHE A 155 -5.46 0.76 -0.62
C PHE A 155 -4.90 -0.51 -1.27
N ILE A 156 -5.46 -1.69 -0.92
CA ILE A 156 -5.08 -2.97 -1.52
C ILE A 156 -5.35 -2.99 -3.02
N ARG A 157 -6.53 -2.51 -3.46
CA ARG A 157 -6.87 -2.49 -4.88
C ARG A 157 -6.04 -1.46 -5.66
N ALA A 158 -5.87 -0.27 -5.11
CA ALA A 158 -5.00 0.76 -5.68
C ALA A 158 -3.59 0.22 -5.87
N TRP A 159 -3.07 -0.51 -4.88
CA TRP A 159 -1.75 -1.12 -4.97
C TRP A 159 -1.67 -2.20 -6.05
N LYS A 160 -2.64 -3.13 -6.11
CA LYS A 160 -2.68 -4.18 -7.15
C LYS A 160 -2.64 -3.57 -8.56
N GLN A 161 -3.43 -2.52 -8.79
CA GLN A 161 -3.44 -1.83 -10.08
C GLN A 161 -2.14 -1.05 -10.33
N ALA A 162 -1.60 -0.37 -9.32
CA ALA A 162 -0.34 0.35 -9.43
C ALA A 162 0.83 -0.58 -9.81
N VAL A 163 0.91 -1.78 -9.23
CA VAL A 163 1.94 -2.76 -9.61
C VAL A 163 1.68 -3.37 -10.99
N ARG A 164 0.41 -3.64 -11.32
CA ARG A 164 0.02 -4.20 -12.63
C ARG A 164 0.41 -3.27 -13.78
N PHE A 165 0.14 -1.98 -13.64
CA PHE A 165 0.43 -0.94 -14.65
C PHE A 165 1.78 -0.26 -14.47
N TYR A 166 2.60 -0.71 -13.52
CA TYR A 166 3.93 -0.17 -13.25
C TYR A 166 3.90 1.35 -12.99
N CYS A 167 3.18 1.74 -11.95
CA CYS A 167 3.12 3.10 -11.41
C CYS A 167 4.04 3.21 -10.18
N PRO A 168 5.36 3.41 -10.36
CA PRO A 168 6.35 3.28 -9.29
C PRO A 168 6.19 4.29 -8.15
N LYS A 169 5.74 5.51 -8.45
CA LYS A 169 5.52 6.54 -7.41
C LYS A 169 4.33 6.15 -6.54
N LEU A 170 3.24 5.69 -7.16
CA LEU A 170 2.05 5.25 -6.43
C LEU A 170 2.34 4.01 -5.59
N VAL A 171 3.09 3.04 -6.12
CA VAL A 171 3.53 1.86 -5.36
C VAL A 171 4.40 2.26 -4.16
N GLY A 172 5.35 3.18 -4.35
CA GLY A 172 6.19 3.69 -3.26
C GLY A 172 5.37 4.36 -2.16
N GLU A 173 4.43 5.22 -2.53
CA GLU A 173 3.57 5.93 -1.59
C GLU A 173 2.65 4.98 -0.82
N LEU A 174 2.04 4.02 -1.51
CA LEU A 174 1.22 3.01 -0.87
C LEU A 174 2.05 2.16 0.11
N ALA A 175 3.26 1.74 -0.27
CA ALA A 175 4.15 0.97 0.60
C ALA A 175 4.57 1.74 1.85
N ARG A 176 4.72 3.07 1.74
CA ARG A 176 5.00 3.96 2.87
C ARG A 176 3.84 4.01 3.86
N LEU A 177 2.60 4.06 3.36
CA LEU A 177 1.39 4.21 4.19
C LEU A 177 0.90 2.89 4.77
N TYR A 178 0.97 1.81 3.99
CA TYR A 178 0.36 0.53 4.32
C TYR A 178 1.23 -0.66 3.91
N PRO A 179 2.45 -0.83 4.47
CA PRO A 179 3.38 -1.89 4.04
C PRO A 179 2.82 -3.31 4.21
N GLN A 180 1.78 -3.48 5.05
CA GLN A 180 1.13 -4.75 5.34
C GLN A 180 0.56 -5.46 4.12
N PHE A 181 0.25 -4.78 3.01
CA PHE A 181 -0.21 -5.47 1.80
C PHE A 181 0.86 -6.37 1.17
N LEU A 182 2.14 -6.18 1.51
CA LEU A 182 3.24 -7.01 1.02
C LEU A 182 3.33 -8.33 1.77
N GLU A 183 2.83 -8.38 3.01
CA GLU A 183 2.99 -9.54 3.90
C GLU A 183 2.35 -10.80 3.34
N PRO A 184 1.07 -10.82 2.85
CA PRO A 184 0.47 -12.03 2.32
C PRO A 184 1.25 -12.60 1.12
N LEU A 185 1.79 -11.72 0.27
CA LEU A 185 2.60 -12.13 -0.88
C LEU A 185 3.92 -12.76 -0.42
N ILE A 186 4.59 -12.14 0.56
CA ILE A 186 5.82 -12.66 1.14
C ILE A 186 5.57 -14.00 1.84
N GLU A 187 4.48 -14.13 2.61
CA GLU A 187 4.11 -15.36 3.30
C GLU A 187 3.87 -16.53 2.35
N VAL A 188 3.25 -16.28 1.19
CA VAL A 188 3.10 -17.30 0.13
C VAL A 188 4.47 -17.73 -0.38
N LEU A 189 5.36 -16.78 -0.66
CA LEU A 189 6.71 -17.07 -1.15
C LEU A 189 7.59 -17.78 -0.10
N MET A 190 7.43 -17.48 1.19
CA MET A 190 8.14 -18.17 2.28
C MET A 190 7.68 -19.62 2.52
N LYS A 191 6.56 -20.06 1.93
CA LYS A 191 6.08 -21.44 2.01
C LYS A 191 6.63 -22.33 0.89
N VAL A 192 7.30 -21.75 -0.11
CA VAL A 192 7.88 -22.51 -1.23
C VAL A 192 9.13 -23.23 -0.73
N GLU A 193 9.12 -24.57 -0.81
CA GLU A 193 10.23 -25.43 -0.34
C GLU A 193 11.50 -25.27 -1.20
N ASP A 194 11.35 -25.03 -2.51
CA ASP A 194 12.46 -24.68 -3.39
C ASP A 194 12.66 -23.17 -3.44
N SER A 195 13.62 -22.71 -2.65
CA SER A 195 13.93 -21.30 -2.47
C SER A 195 15.10 -20.81 -3.33
N HIS A 196 15.50 -21.56 -4.36
CA HIS A 196 16.51 -21.12 -5.31
C HIS A 196 15.97 -19.99 -6.19
N TYR A 197 16.77 -18.94 -6.40
CA TYR A 197 16.38 -17.77 -7.19
C TYR A 197 15.86 -18.11 -8.59
N GLU A 198 16.51 -19.07 -9.27
CA GLU A 198 16.13 -19.50 -10.62
C GLU A 198 14.75 -20.16 -10.67
N THR A 199 14.34 -20.82 -9.59
CA THR A 199 12.99 -21.40 -9.44
C THR A 199 12.00 -20.31 -9.06
N LEU A 200 12.33 -19.49 -8.06
CA LEU A 200 11.45 -18.43 -7.55
C LEU A 200 11.07 -17.44 -8.66
N ARG A 201 12.01 -17.03 -9.53
CA ARG A 201 11.73 -16.06 -10.61
C ARG A 201 10.69 -16.54 -11.64
N LEU A 202 10.40 -17.84 -11.70
CA LEU A 202 9.39 -18.40 -12.59
C LEU A 202 7.97 -18.30 -11.99
N LEU A 203 7.85 -18.08 -10.68
CA LEU A 203 6.58 -17.93 -9.99
C LEU A 203 5.96 -16.56 -10.29
N LYS A 204 4.65 -16.53 -10.54
CA LYS A 204 3.90 -15.28 -10.81
C LYS A 204 3.99 -14.32 -9.62
N GLU A 205 3.93 -14.88 -8.42
CA GLU A 205 4.03 -14.17 -7.15
C GLU A 205 5.38 -13.46 -7.03
N PHE A 206 6.47 -14.12 -7.40
CA PHE A 206 7.80 -13.51 -7.36
C PHE A 206 8.00 -12.49 -8.48
N GLN A 207 7.48 -12.74 -9.69
CA GLN A 207 7.49 -11.75 -10.78
C GLN A 207 6.71 -10.48 -10.42
N PHE A 208 5.66 -10.63 -9.63
CA PHE A 208 4.93 -9.50 -9.07
C PHE A 208 5.79 -8.78 -8.01
N LEU A 209 6.39 -9.54 -7.07
CA LEU A 209 7.28 -8.98 -6.05
C LEU A 209 8.46 -8.23 -6.68
N SER A 210 9.06 -8.77 -7.75
CA SER A 210 10.25 -8.20 -8.39
C SER A 210 10.03 -6.80 -8.97
N ARG A 211 8.80 -6.46 -9.36
CA ARG A 211 8.41 -5.11 -9.78
C ARG A 211 8.37 -4.11 -8.62
N CYS A 212 8.11 -4.61 -7.40
CA CYS A 212 8.11 -3.80 -6.19
C CYS A 212 9.53 -3.60 -5.65
N LEU A 213 10.45 -4.54 -5.92
CA LEU A 213 11.82 -4.50 -5.44
C LEU A 213 12.68 -3.38 -6.05
N THR A 214 12.24 -2.77 -7.15
CA THR A 214 12.93 -1.62 -7.76
C THR A 214 12.52 -0.27 -7.17
N ILE A 215 11.62 -0.27 -6.18
CA ILE A 215 11.05 0.92 -5.56
C ILE A 215 11.49 0.96 -4.09
N GLY A 216 12.15 2.05 -3.68
CA GLY A 216 12.86 2.11 -2.39
C GLY A 216 11.98 1.83 -1.18
N GLU A 217 10.79 2.44 -1.10
CA GLU A 217 9.85 2.26 0.01
C GLU A 217 9.36 0.80 0.09
N SER A 218 9.03 0.22 -1.07
CA SER A 218 8.58 -1.17 -1.15
C SER A 218 9.70 -2.15 -0.81
N PHE A 219 10.88 -1.97 -1.41
CA PHE A 219 12.07 -2.77 -1.15
C PHE A 219 12.41 -2.78 0.34
N TYR A 220 12.48 -1.60 0.96
CA TYR A 220 12.82 -1.48 2.37
C TYR A 220 11.76 -2.13 3.28
N ALA A 221 10.47 -1.98 2.96
CA ALA A 221 9.39 -2.64 3.68
C ALA A 221 9.49 -4.17 3.60
N ILE A 222 9.74 -4.73 2.40
CA ILE A 222 9.90 -6.17 2.17
C ILE A 222 11.06 -6.73 2.98
N ILE A 223 12.24 -6.10 2.87
CA ILE A 223 13.44 -6.57 3.58
C ILE A 223 13.28 -6.42 5.09
N SER A 224 12.65 -5.33 5.57
CA SER A 224 12.38 -5.14 7.00
C SER A 224 11.43 -6.20 7.55
N TYR A 225 10.40 -6.56 6.80
CA TYR A 225 9.48 -7.64 7.18
C TYR A 225 10.21 -8.97 7.25
N LEU A 226 10.97 -9.33 6.21
CA LEU A 226 11.74 -10.57 6.15
C LEU A 226 12.81 -10.66 7.24
N ALA A 227 13.49 -9.56 7.57
CA ALA A 227 14.46 -9.50 8.66
C ALA A 227 13.83 -9.76 10.04
N ASN A 228 12.50 -9.61 10.17
CA ASN A 228 11.76 -9.93 11.40
C ASN A 228 11.22 -11.36 11.45
N GLN A 229 11.39 -12.14 10.40
CA GLN A 229 11.01 -13.55 10.36
C GLN A 229 12.14 -14.45 10.88
N ASN A 230 11.86 -15.75 11.03
CA ASN A 230 12.90 -16.73 11.31
C ASN A 230 13.98 -16.67 10.21
N ARG A 231 15.22 -16.36 10.62
CA ARG A 231 16.33 -16.07 9.70
C ARG A 231 16.60 -17.23 8.75
N VAL A 232 16.64 -18.46 9.25
CA VAL A 232 16.93 -19.66 8.44
C VAL A 232 15.90 -19.81 7.31
N ARG A 233 14.62 -19.57 7.62
CA ARG A 233 13.54 -19.64 6.63
C ARG A 233 13.51 -18.47 5.66
N ALA A 234 13.82 -17.26 6.13
CA ALA A 234 13.70 -16.04 5.33
C ALA A 234 14.93 -15.77 4.44
N GLN A 235 16.11 -16.25 4.83
CA GLN A 235 17.39 -15.95 4.15
C GLN A 235 17.39 -16.27 2.64
N PRO A 236 16.82 -17.39 2.18
CA PRO A 236 16.79 -17.68 0.75
C PRO A 236 15.95 -16.69 -0.05
N LEU A 237 14.77 -16.31 0.47
CA LEU A 237 13.90 -15.32 -0.17
C LEU A 237 14.55 -13.94 -0.15
N ILE A 238 15.24 -13.57 0.93
CA ILE A 238 16.00 -12.32 1.01
C ILE A 238 17.10 -12.29 -0.05
N SER A 239 17.83 -13.39 -0.20
CA SER A 239 18.89 -13.52 -1.20
C SER A 239 18.33 -13.44 -2.63
N ALA A 240 17.17 -14.06 -2.90
CA ALA A 240 16.45 -13.94 -4.16
C ALA A 240 15.99 -12.49 -4.43
N CYS A 241 15.46 -11.80 -3.42
CA CYS A 241 15.06 -10.39 -3.54
C CYS A 241 16.24 -9.47 -3.86
N ILE A 242 17.36 -9.62 -3.14
CA ILE A 242 18.58 -8.82 -3.37
C ILE A 242 19.11 -9.08 -4.78
N ARG A 243 19.20 -10.35 -5.19
CA ARG A 243 19.66 -10.70 -6.53
C ARG A 243 18.74 -10.15 -7.61
N SER A 244 17.42 -10.27 -7.43
CA SER A 244 16.44 -9.70 -8.36
C SER A 244 16.56 -8.18 -8.49
N ALA A 245 16.80 -7.46 -7.39
CA ALA A 245 17.01 -6.01 -7.43
C ALA A 245 18.33 -5.65 -8.14
N LYS A 246 19.42 -6.36 -7.83
CA LYS A 246 20.74 -6.14 -8.47
C LYS A 246 20.76 -6.50 -9.95
N ASP A 247 19.97 -7.49 -10.39
CA ASP A 247 19.85 -7.86 -11.81
C ASP A 247 19.11 -6.78 -12.62
N GLN A 248 18.27 -5.97 -11.98
CA GLN A 248 17.42 -4.95 -12.62
C GLN A 248 17.99 -3.53 -12.53
N LEU A 249 18.92 -3.26 -11.61
CA LEU A 249 19.38 -1.93 -11.26
C LEU A 249 20.90 -1.83 -11.33
N SER A 250 21.43 -0.67 -11.72
CA SER A 250 22.86 -0.37 -11.51
C SER A 250 23.19 -0.34 -10.01
N SER A 251 24.45 -0.52 -9.64
CA SER A 251 24.87 -0.44 -8.22
C SER A 251 24.42 0.85 -7.54
N LYS A 252 24.49 1.98 -8.26
CA LYS A 252 24.04 3.29 -7.75
C LYS A 252 22.53 3.30 -7.44
N GLU A 253 21.73 2.73 -8.33
CA GLU A 253 20.27 2.65 -8.17
C GLU A 253 19.88 1.65 -7.08
N TYR A 254 20.56 0.50 -7.02
CA TYR A 254 20.37 -0.49 -5.95
C TYR A 254 20.61 0.14 -4.57
N TYR A 255 21.74 0.83 -4.38
CA TYR A 255 22.00 1.49 -3.10
C TYR A 255 21.04 2.66 -2.82
N ALA A 256 20.45 3.27 -3.85
CA ALA A 256 19.41 4.28 -3.68
C ALA A 256 18.11 3.73 -3.09
N LEU A 257 17.85 2.42 -3.19
CA LEU A 257 16.68 1.78 -2.55
C LEU A 257 16.72 1.85 -1.02
N PHE A 258 17.92 1.96 -0.44
CA PHE A 258 18.07 2.09 1.00
C PHE A 258 17.80 3.53 1.47
N PRO A 259 17.07 3.71 2.59
CA PRO A 259 16.94 5.01 3.24
C PRO A 259 18.29 5.65 3.53
N MET A 260 18.36 6.99 3.50
CA MET A 260 19.62 7.74 3.72
C MET A 260 20.35 7.36 5.02
N ARG A 261 19.62 6.97 6.07
CA ARG A 261 20.20 6.58 7.36
C ARG A 261 21.00 5.28 7.32
N ILE A 262 20.56 4.30 6.52
CA ILE A 262 21.15 2.95 6.46
C ILE A 262 22.03 2.76 5.22
N ARG A 263 21.80 3.57 4.18
CA ARG A 263 22.50 3.51 2.89
C ARG A 263 24.04 3.51 3.00
N PRO A 264 24.69 4.40 3.78
CA PRO A 264 26.15 4.40 3.89
C PRO A 264 26.69 3.07 4.43
N PHE A 265 26.03 2.51 5.44
CA PHE A 265 26.39 1.22 6.02
C PHE A 265 26.16 0.08 5.03
N ALA A 266 25.04 0.09 4.32
CA ALA A 266 24.76 -0.90 3.28
C ALA A 266 25.83 -0.90 2.17
N ILE A 267 26.31 0.28 1.75
CA ILE A 267 27.40 0.40 0.77
C ILE A 267 28.68 -0.21 1.33
N ILE A 268 29.14 0.28 2.49
CA ILE A 268 30.41 -0.17 3.10
C ILE A 268 30.39 -1.69 3.34
N MET A 269 29.32 -2.21 3.91
CA MET A 269 29.20 -3.62 4.26
C MET A 269 28.96 -4.55 3.05
N ASN A 270 28.59 -4.04 1.87
CA ASN A 270 28.45 -4.88 0.67
C ASN A 270 29.64 -4.77 -0.28
N GLU A 271 30.42 -3.68 -0.21
CA GLU A 271 31.55 -3.43 -1.10
C GLU A 271 32.92 -3.66 -0.44
N ILE A 272 32.97 -3.97 0.87
CA ILE A 272 34.25 -4.17 1.55
C ILE A 272 34.96 -5.45 1.09
N ILE A 273 36.27 -5.30 0.88
CA ILE A 273 37.16 -6.39 0.45
C ILE A 273 37.68 -7.19 1.66
N ASN A 274 37.98 -6.52 2.79
CA ASN A 274 38.40 -7.17 4.03
C ASN A 274 37.30 -7.10 5.11
N PRO A 275 36.56 -8.18 5.35
CA PRO A 275 35.48 -8.20 6.33
C PRO A 275 35.98 -8.23 7.78
N ILE A 276 37.29 -8.26 8.06
CA ILE A 276 37.88 -8.26 9.43
C ILE A 276 38.60 -6.93 9.71
N ASP A 277 38.18 -5.86 9.03
CA ASP A 277 38.71 -4.52 9.25
C ASP A 277 38.18 -3.92 10.57
N ALA A 278 39.07 -3.37 11.40
CA ALA A 278 38.75 -2.80 12.70
C ALA A 278 37.81 -1.58 12.61
N ASP A 279 37.91 -0.80 11.53
CA ASP A 279 37.00 0.34 11.32
C ASP A 279 35.58 -0.15 11.00
N VAL A 280 35.46 -1.31 10.35
CA VAL A 280 34.16 -1.94 10.07
C VAL A 280 33.58 -2.60 11.32
N ASP A 281 34.41 -3.17 12.19
CA ASP A 281 33.97 -3.63 13.52
C ASP A 281 33.37 -2.49 14.33
N MET A 282 34.07 -1.36 14.38
CA MET A 282 33.61 -0.16 15.08
C MET A 282 32.28 0.36 14.50
N LEU A 283 32.15 0.43 13.17
CA LEU A 283 30.92 0.84 12.50
C LEU A 283 29.76 -0.13 12.80
N ILE A 284 30.03 -1.44 12.80
CA ILE A 284 29.02 -2.45 13.11
C ILE A 284 28.51 -2.30 14.54
N GLU A 285 29.40 -2.16 15.52
CA GLU A 285 29.01 -1.97 16.91
C GLU A 285 28.31 -0.63 17.13
N GLN A 286 28.70 0.42 16.41
CA GLN A 286 27.99 1.69 16.43
C GLN A 286 26.55 1.54 15.93
N VAL A 287 26.32 0.92 14.76
CA VAL A 287 24.98 0.74 14.20
C VAL A 287 24.13 -0.17 15.09
N LYS A 288 24.72 -1.24 15.63
CA LYS A 288 24.04 -2.14 16.58
C LYS A 288 23.55 -1.40 17.82
N LYS A 289 24.35 -0.46 18.35
CA LYS A 289 24.01 0.34 19.52
C LYS A 289 23.02 1.47 19.22
N GLU A 290 23.22 2.21 18.13
CA GLU A 290 22.43 3.41 17.80
C GLU A 290 21.13 3.08 17.06
N HIS A 291 21.15 2.04 16.22
CA HIS A 291 20.07 1.68 15.30
C HIS A 291 19.88 0.15 15.21
N PRO A 292 19.43 -0.52 16.28
CA PRO A 292 19.37 -1.98 16.36
C PRO A 292 18.49 -2.63 15.27
N ASN A 293 17.41 -1.96 14.85
CA ASN A 293 16.56 -2.45 13.76
C ASN A 293 17.26 -2.39 12.40
N ASP A 294 17.98 -1.32 12.12
CA ASP A 294 18.73 -1.17 10.87
C ASP A 294 19.93 -2.13 10.86
N TYR A 295 20.56 -2.37 12.01
CA TYR A 295 21.55 -3.42 12.19
C TYR A 295 21.00 -4.80 11.83
N LYS A 296 19.81 -5.16 12.33
CA LYS A 296 19.15 -6.44 12.00
C LYS A 296 18.91 -6.60 10.50
N ILE A 297 18.52 -5.52 9.83
CA ILE A 297 18.37 -5.51 8.36
C ILE A 297 19.72 -5.75 7.68
N LEU A 298 20.76 -5.00 8.06
CA LEU A 298 22.12 -5.12 7.50
C LEU A 298 22.69 -6.53 7.67
N MET A 299 22.52 -7.13 8.86
CA MET A 299 22.89 -8.52 9.17
C MET A 299 22.30 -9.53 8.20
N THR A 300 21.13 -9.22 7.65
CA THR A 300 20.34 -10.14 6.85
C THR A 300 20.66 -10.02 5.35
N ILE A 301 21.08 -8.83 4.91
CA ILE A 301 21.34 -8.53 3.49
C ILE A 301 22.82 -8.51 3.11
N SER A 302 23.74 -8.28 4.06
CA SER A 302 25.15 -8.12 3.77
C SER A 302 25.92 -9.43 3.94
N PRO A 303 26.78 -9.80 2.97
CA PRO A 303 27.61 -11.00 3.06
C PRO A 303 28.71 -10.90 4.13
N VAL A 304 29.09 -9.69 4.58
CA VAL A 304 30.12 -9.49 5.63
C VAL A 304 29.74 -10.22 6.92
N PHE A 305 28.45 -10.30 7.22
CA PHE A 305 27.95 -10.97 8.42
C PHE A 305 27.85 -12.50 8.29
N CYS A 306 27.96 -13.05 7.07
CA CYS A 306 28.11 -14.49 6.88
C CYS A 306 29.51 -14.97 7.30
N CYS A 307 30.51 -14.10 7.21
CA CYS A 307 31.90 -14.43 7.58
C CYS A 307 32.20 -14.26 9.07
N ARG A 308 31.25 -13.72 9.84
CA ARG A 308 31.44 -13.24 11.22
C ARG A 308 30.53 -13.97 12.22
N GLU A 309 30.27 -15.26 12.04
CA GLU A 309 29.33 -16.08 12.83
C GLU A 309 29.54 -16.00 14.36
N GLU A 310 29.02 -14.92 14.96
CA GLU A 310 28.40 -14.86 16.27
C GLU A 310 27.00 -14.28 16.02
N ALA A 311 26.17 -15.07 15.32
CA ALA A 311 24.74 -14.80 15.30
C ALA A 311 24.24 -14.92 16.73
N LEU A 312 23.76 -13.81 17.31
CA LEU A 312 23.19 -13.76 18.66
C LEU A 312 22.27 -14.96 18.92
N PRO A 313 22.27 -15.52 20.14
CA PRO A 313 21.40 -16.64 20.50
C PRO A 313 19.94 -16.24 20.23
N GLU A 314 19.20 -17.12 19.58
CA GLU A 314 17.74 -17.06 19.56
C GLU A 314 17.29 -17.07 21.02
N GLU A 315 16.90 -15.92 21.56
CA GLU A 315 16.09 -15.92 22.77
C GLU A 315 14.74 -16.53 22.36
N ASP A 316 14.65 -17.84 22.58
CA ASP A 316 13.40 -18.54 22.81
C ASP A 316 12.64 -17.77 23.90
N THR A 317 11.80 -16.83 23.49
CA THR A 317 10.68 -16.39 24.32
C THR A 317 9.61 -17.46 24.23
N GLY A 318 9.96 -18.64 24.74
CA GLY A 318 9.02 -19.64 25.18
C GLY A 318 8.41 -19.18 26.49
N MET A 319 7.30 -18.43 26.39
CA MET A 319 6.15 -18.51 27.31
C MET A 319 4.95 -17.76 26.77
#